data_AF-A0A7D3X559-F1
#
_entry.id   AF-A0A7D3X559-F1
#
_cell.length_a   1.000
_cell.length_b   1.000
_cell.length_c   1.000
_cell.angle_alpha   90.00
_cell.angle_beta   90.00
_cell.angle_gamma   90.00
#
_symmetry.space_group_name_H-M   'P 1'
#
loop_
_entity.id
_entity.type
_entity.pdbx_description
1 polymer ?
#
loop_
_entity_poly.entity_id
_entity_poly.type
_entity_poly.pdbx_seq_one_letter_code
_entity_poly.pdbx_strand_id
1 'polypeptide(L)'
;MARPRRGPPGLAKPRLGARHGLGGEPAAHLLLDGYLLPEYFTLYTTAARGEVMRRLKLVPDANGKVEVLRPMDTTLGPGRPQPQAVHPLLAYADLLLTADPRNREVAHLLHEHYLSHLA
;
A
#
# COMPACT_ATOMS: atom_id res chain seq x y z
N MET A 1 10.75 -6.31 5.00
CA MET A 1 10.26 -5.86 6.31
C MET A 1 11.19 -4.83 6.93
N ALA A 2 10.62 -3.81 7.56
CA ALA A 2 11.27 -2.69 8.22
C ALA A 2 10.31 -2.05 9.23
N ARG A 3 10.83 -1.21 10.12
CA ARG A 3 9.99 -0.39 11.03
C ARG A 3 10.41 1.08 11.02
N PRO A 4 9.52 2.03 11.33
CA PRO A 4 9.89 3.43 11.52
C PRO A 4 10.81 3.60 12.73
N ARG A 5 11.70 4.59 12.67
CA ARG A 5 12.57 4.96 13.81
C ARG A 5 11.82 5.53 15.01
N ARG A 6 10.63 6.11 14.82
CA ARG A 6 9.76 6.69 15.87
C ARG A 6 8.29 6.60 15.47
N GLY A 7 7.45 6.01 16.32
CA GLY A 7 5.99 5.88 16.14
C GLY A 7 5.56 5.01 14.95
N PRO A 8 4.25 4.71 14.78
CA PRO A 8 3.74 4.16 13.53
C PRO A 8 4.03 5.14 12.39
N PRO A 9 4.30 4.66 11.15
CA PRO A 9 4.46 5.57 10.04
C PRO A 9 3.11 6.26 9.83
N GLY A 10 3.03 7.57 10.10
CA GLY A 10 1.86 8.33 9.70
C GLY A 10 1.63 8.14 8.20
N LEU A 11 0.38 8.20 7.76
CA LEU A 11 -0.02 8.13 6.34
C LEU A 11 0.48 9.33 5.51
N ALA A 12 1.48 10.05 6.00
CA ALA A 12 2.10 11.17 5.34
C ALA A 12 2.63 10.73 3.97
N LYS A 13 2.28 11.52 2.95
CA LYS A 13 2.67 11.30 1.55
C LYS A 13 4.18 11.00 1.47
N PRO A 14 4.59 9.79 1.05
CA PRO A 14 5.99 9.48 0.84
C PRO A 14 6.55 10.45 -0.20
N ARG A 15 7.39 11.40 0.20
CA ARG A 15 8.04 12.32 -0.76
C ARG A 15 9.30 11.65 -1.30
N LEU A 16 9.17 10.68 -2.20
CA LEU A 16 10.32 10.07 -2.89
C LEU A 16 10.49 10.72 -4.27
N GLY A 17 11.72 10.81 -4.77
CA GLY A 17 12.01 11.35 -6.10
C GLY A 17 11.68 10.40 -7.27
N ALA A 18 10.85 9.38 -7.03
CA ALA A 18 10.64 8.27 -7.95
C ALA A 18 9.17 7.80 -7.90
N ARG A 19 8.73 7.07 -8.94
CA ARG A 19 7.40 6.46 -8.98
C ARG A 19 7.16 5.64 -7.71
N HIS A 20 6.05 5.91 -7.04
CA HIS A 20 5.64 5.23 -5.81
C HIS A 20 4.12 5.05 -5.72
N GLY A 21 3.67 4.12 -4.88
CA GLY A 21 2.27 3.97 -4.50
C GLY A 21 2.15 3.12 -3.24
N LEU A 22 1.21 3.49 -2.37
CA LEU A 22 0.83 2.70 -1.20
C LEU A 22 0.00 1.50 -1.66
N GLY A 23 0.35 0.30 -1.20
CA GLY A 23 -0.34 -0.98 -1.43
C GLY A 23 -1.12 -1.44 -0.19
N GLY A 24 -1.70 -2.64 -0.24
CA GLY A 24 -2.34 -3.32 0.89
C GLY A 24 -3.28 -2.44 1.74
N GLU A 25 -3.14 -2.52 3.06
CA GLU A 25 -3.99 -1.79 4.00
C GLU A 25 -3.92 -0.26 3.83
N PRO A 26 -2.75 0.39 3.66
CA PRO A 26 -2.69 1.83 3.40
C PRO A 26 -3.38 2.26 2.10
N ALA A 27 -3.34 1.44 1.06
CA ALA A 27 -4.09 1.72 -0.16
C ALA A 27 -5.59 1.69 0.11
N ALA A 28 -6.06 0.64 0.79
CA ALA A 28 -7.46 0.48 1.13
C ALA A 28 -7.97 1.59 2.06
N HIS A 29 -7.17 2.01 3.03
CA HIS A 29 -7.48 3.17 3.87
C HIS A 29 -7.76 4.43 3.04
N LEU A 30 -6.93 4.69 2.02
CA LEU A 30 -7.12 5.87 1.16
C LEU A 30 -8.27 5.73 0.16
N LEU A 31 -8.56 4.51 -0.30
CA LEU A 31 -9.62 4.24 -1.26
C LEU A 31 -11.00 4.15 -0.60
N LEU A 32 -11.08 3.75 0.66
CA LEU A 32 -12.33 3.56 1.39
C LEU A 32 -12.48 4.55 2.54
N ASP A 33 -11.99 5.78 2.35
CA ASP A 33 -12.17 6.92 3.27
C ASP A 33 -11.90 6.60 4.75
N GLY A 34 -10.85 5.83 5.00
CA GLY A 34 -10.37 5.50 6.34
C GLY A 34 -11.05 4.30 7.02
N TYR A 35 -11.89 3.55 6.31
CA TYR A 35 -12.60 2.37 6.83
C TYR A 35 -11.67 1.38 7.56
N LEU A 36 -10.50 1.13 6.98
CA LEU A 36 -9.46 0.30 7.60
C LEU A 36 -8.34 1.18 8.15
N LEU A 37 -8.01 1.06 9.43
CA LEU A 37 -6.77 1.61 9.98
C LEU A 37 -5.60 0.65 9.70
N PRO A 38 -4.54 1.09 8.99
CA PRO A 38 -3.46 0.19 8.61
C PRO A 38 -2.59 -0.27 9.77
N GLU A 39 -2.33 -1.57 9.83
CA GLU A 39 -1.32 -2.18 10.67
C GLU A 39 -0.04 -2.47 9.88
N TYR A 40 -0.18 -3.06 8.70
CA TYR A 40 0.91 -3.39 7.79
C TYR A 40 0.99 -2.40 6.64
N PHE A 41 2.18 -1.90 6.35
CA PHE A 41 2.41 -0.84 5.39
C PHE A 41 3.20 -1.35 4.18
N THR A 42 2.54 -1.49 3.05
CA THR A 42 3.20 -1.87 1.78
C THR A 42 3.44 -0.62 0.94
N LEU A 43 4.69 -0.42 0.51
CA LEU A 43 5.10 0.65 -0.39
C LEU A 43 5.70 0.07 -1.67
N TYR A 44 5.04 0.28 -2.80
CA TYR A 44 5.60 0.01 -4.11
C TYR A 44 6.40 1.22 -4.57
N THR A 45 7.71 1.07 -4.88
CA THR A 45 8.50 2.19 -5.41
C THR A 45 9.71 1.79 -6.26
N THR A 46 10.02 2.63 -7.25
CA THR A 46 11.25 2.53 -8.04
C THR A 46 12.46 3.17 -7.35
N ALA A 47 12.25 3.90 -6.24
CA ALA A 47 13.33 4.52 -5.48
C ALA A 47 14.37 3.51 -4.99
N ALA A 48 15.62 3.95 -4.90
CA ALA A 48 16.69 3.11 -4.36
C ALA A 48 16.46 2.86 -2.86
N ARG A 49 16.82 1.65 -2.38
CA ARG A 49 16.67 1.25 -0.98
C ARG A 49 17.24 2.30 -0.01
N GLY A 50 18.44 2.81 -0.27
CA GLY A 50 19.08 3.84 0.57
C GLY A 50 18.26 5.14 0.66
N GLU A 51 17.62 5.55 -0.43
CA GLU A 51 16.72 6.72 -0.43
C GLU A 51 15.49 6.46 0.43
N VAL A 52 14.83 5.32 0.24
CA VAL A 52 13.62 4.94 1.01
C VAL A 52 13.93 4.92 2.50
N MET A 53 15.01 4.23 2.89
CA MET A 53 15.42 4.11 4.28
C MET A 53 15.69 5.46 4.93
N ARG A 54 16.40 6.36 4.22
CA ARG A 54 16.74 7.70 4.71
C ARG A 54 15.53 8.62 4.79
N ARG A 55 14.74 8.71 3.72
CA ARG A 55 13.61 9.65 3.64
C ARG A 55 12.46 9.25 4.55
N LEU A 56 12.18 7.95 4.66
CA LEU A 56 11.12 7.43 5.52
C LEU A 56 11.60 7.08 6.93
N LYS A 57 12.88 7.33 7.25
CA LYS A 57 13.48 7.04 8.55
C LYS A 57 13.21 5.60 9.00
N LEU A 58 13.36 4.64 8.09
CA LEU A 58 13.17 3.22 8.36
C LEU A 58 14.47 2.59 8.86
N VAL A 59 14.34 1.50 9.61
CA VAL A 59 15.43 0.59 9.99
C VAL A 59 14.99 -0.83 9.61
N PRO A 60 15.89 -1.67 9.05
CA PRO A 60 15.54 -3.04 8.72
C PRO A 60 15.12 -3.78 9.99
N ASP A 61 14.04 -4.55 9.88
CA ASP A 61 13.49 -5.33 10.98
C ASP A 61 12.72 -6.50 10.36
N ALA A 62 13.11 -7.73 10.67
CA ALA A 62 12.47 -8.93 10.15
C ALA A 62 10.99 -9.04 10.56
N ASN A 63 10.65 -8.47 11.72
CA ASN A 63 9.29 -8.43 12.28
C ASN A 63 8.64 -7.05 12.10
N GLY A 64 9.28 -6.16 11.35
CA GLY A 64 8.78 -4.82 11.11
C GLY A 64 7.57 -4.81 10.19
N LYS A 65 6.58 -3.96 10.46
CA LYS A 65 5.32 -3.91 9.70
C LYS A 65 5.39 -3.17 8.36
N VAL A 66 6.56 -2.67 7.94
CA VAL A 66 6.73 -1.94 6.67
C VAL A 66 7.40 -2.84 5.64
N GLU A 67 6.74 -3.03 4.52
CA GLU A 67 7.26 -3.72 3.35
C GLU A 67 7.50 -2.73 2.20
N VAL A 68 8.61 -2.88 1.50
CA VAL A 68 8.96 -2.05 0.34
C VAL A 68 9.20 -2.98 -0.84
N LEU A 69 8.36 -2.85 -1.87
CA LEU A 69 8.34 -3.72 -3.04
C LEU A 69 8.65 -2.92 -4.30
N ARG A 70 9.12 -3.63 -5.33
CA ARG A 70 9.22 -3.06 -6.68
C ARG A 70 7.81 -2.98 -7.28
N PRO A 71 7.42 -1.85 -7.90
CA PRO A 71 6.16 -1.76 -8.60
C PRO A 71 6.09 -2.80 -9.71
N MET A 72 4.94 -3.44 -9.86
CA MET A 72 4.68 -4.24 -11.06
C MET A 72 4.40 -3.31 -12.24
N ASP A 73 4.87 -3.68 -13.42
CA ASP A 73 4.52 -3.00 -14.67
C ASP A 73 3.17 -3.55 -15.14
N THR A 74 2.12 -2.97 -14.57
CA THR A 74 0.76 -3.38 -14.87
C THR A 74 0.04 -2.24 -15.58
N THR A 75 -0.39 -2.49 -16.81
CA THR A 75 -1.35 -1.64 -17.53
C THR A 75 -2.74 -1.92 -16.97
N LEU A 76 -3.01 -1.42 -15.76
CA LEU A 76 -4.30 -1.60 -15.10
C LEU A 76 -5.23 -0.46 -15.47
N GLY A 77 -6.05 -0.69 -16.51
CA GLY A 77 -7.31 0.02 -16.76
C GLY A 77 -7.27 1.56 -16.70
N PRO A 78 -8.42 2.23 -16.52
CA PRO A 78 -8.45 3.68 -16.31
C PRO A 78 -7.67 4.07 -15.05
N GLY A 79 -7.25 5.34 -14.99
CA GLY A 79 -6.31 5.85 -13.99
C GLY A 79 -6.66 5.58 -12.52
N ARG A 80 -5.67 5.78 -11.65
CA ARG A 80 -5.81 5.53 -10.19
C ARG A 80 -6.82 6.49 -9.56
N PRO A 81 -7.86 6.00 -8.85
CA PRO A 81 -8.82 6.86 -8.14
C PRO A 81 -8.15 7.76 -7.10
N GLN A 82 -7.06 7.27 -6.50
CA GLN A 82 -6.24 8.00 -5.54
C GLN A 82 -4.78 8.06 -6.02
N PRO A 83 -4.19 9.25 -6.22
CA PRO A 83 -2.82 9.37 -6.75
C PRO A 83 -1.74 8.70 -5.88
N GLN A 84 -2.00 8.57 -4.59
CA GLN A 84 -1.06 8.01 -3.61
C GLN A 84 -1.17 6.50 -3.46
N ALA A 85 -2.33 5.93 -3.78
CA ALA A 85 -2.57 4.50 -3.72
C ALA A 85 -2.12 3.83 -5.03
N VAL A 86 -1.88 2.53 -4.97
CA VAL A 86 -1.85 1.68 -6.17
C VAL A 86 -3.27 1.53 -6.74
N HIS A 87 -3.38 0.91 -7.92
CA HIS A 87 -4.69 0.59 -8.50
C HIS A 87 -5.49 -0.32 -7.54
N PRO A 88 -6.83 -0.16 -7.42
CA PRO A 88 -7.65 -0.95 -6.49
C PRO A 88 -7.48 -2.47 -6.64
N LEU A 89 -7.27 -2.97 -7.87
CA LEU A 89 -6.98 -4.39 -8.12
C LEU A 89 -5.71 -4.90 -7.41
N LEU A 90 -4.65 -4.09 -7.37
CA LEU A 90 -3.42 -4.48 -6.68
C LEU A 90 -3.61 -4.43 -5.16
N ALA A 91 -4.31 -3.41 -4.65
CA ALA A 91 -4.67 -3.34 -3.24
C ALA A 91 -5.53 -4.53 -2.81
N TYR A 92 -6.51 -4.92 -3.63
CA TYR A 92 -7.33 -6.13 -3.44
C TYR A 92 -6.48 -7.40 -3.34
N ALA A 93 -5.55 -7.60 -4.29
CA ALA A 93 -4.66 -8.75 -4.29
C ALA A 93 -3.75 -8.79 -3.06
N ASP A 94 -3.14 -7.64 -2.70
CA ASP A 94 -2.32 -7.51 -1.50
C ASP A 94 -3.09 -7.92 -0.23
N LEU A 95 -4.34 -7.46 -0.09
CA LEU A 95 -5.20 -7.76 1.07
C LEU A 95 -5.59 -9.24 1.15
N LEU A 96 -5.96 -9.86 0.03
CA LEU A 96 -6.33 -11.28 0.02
C LEU A 96 -5.17 -12.20 0.42
N LEU A 97 -3.94 -11.83 0.06
CA LEU A 97 -2.75 -12.63 0.34
C LEU A 97 -2.38 -12.65 1.84
N THR A 98 -2.89 -11.74 2.66
CA THR A 98 -2.53 -11.69 4.10
C THR A 98 -3.20 -12.77 4.94
N ALA A 99 -4.25 -13.41 4.43
CA ALA A 99 -5.13 -14.35 5.16
C ALA A 99 -5.81 -13.78 6.44
N ASP A 100 -5.67 -12.48 6.72
CA ASP A 100 -6.33 -11.77 7.82
C ASP A 100 -7.83 -11.58 7.48
N PRO A 101 -8.78 -12.04 8.33
CA PRO A 101 -10.21 -11.86 8.11
C PRO A 101 -10.63 -10.39 7.89
N ARG A 102 -10.00 -9.45 8.62
CA ARG A 102 -10.24 -8.00 8.46
C ARG A 102 -9.89 -7.54 7.05
N ASN A 103 -8.78 -8.05 6.52
CA ASN A 103 -8.35 -7.70 5.16
C ASN A 103 -9.23 -8.34 4.09
N ARG A 104 -9.83 -9.51 4.35
CA ARG A 104 -10.80 -10.14 3.43
C ARG A 104 -12.08 -9.30 3.28
N GLU A 105 -12.64 -8.80 4.37
CA GLU A 105 -13.80 -7.90 4.35
C GLU A 105 -13.49 -6.62 3.54
N VAL A 106 -12.34 -6.00 3.82
CA VAL A 106 -11.91 -4.78 3.12
C VAL A 106 -11.63 -5.04 1.64
N ALA A 107 -11.08 -6.21 1.28
CA ALA A 107 -10.93 -6.61 -0.11
C ALA A 107 -12.28 -6.76 -0.81
N HIS A 108 -13.30 -7.30 -0.13
CA HIS A 108 -14.65 -7.38 -0.69
C HIS A 108 -15.23 -5.98 -1.00
N LEU A 109 -15.09 -5.03 -0.08
CA LEU A 109 -15.50 -3.64 -0.32
C LEU A 109 -14.77 -3.02 -1.52
N LEU A 110 -13.45 -3.19 -1.62
CA LEU A 110 -12.72 -2.72 -2.81
C LEU A 110 -13.26 -3.33 -4.10
N HIS A 111 -13.63 -4.61 -4.07
CA HIS A 111 -14.22 -5.28 -5.23
C HIS A 111 -15.56 -4.65 -5.61
N GLU A 112 -16.48 -4.49 -4.66
CA GLU A 112 -17.80 -3.89 -4.90
C GLU A 112 -17.69 -2.47 -5.45
N HIS A 113 -16.84 -1.63 -4.85
CA HIS A 113 -16.71 -0.21 -5.20
C HIS A 113 -15.94 0.05 -6.50
N TYR A 114 -14.93 -0.77 -6.83
CA TYR A 114 -13.99 -0.44 -7.92
C TYR A 114 -13.82 -1.53 -8.98
N LEU A 115 -14.14 -2.79 -8.69
CA LEU A 115 -13.76 -3.93 -9.55
C LEU A 115 -14.96 -4.71 -10.09
N SER A 116 -16.15 -4.52 -9.54
CA SER A 116 -17.40 -5.21 -9.94
C SER A 116 -17.75 -5.07 -11.43
N HIS A 117 -17.22 -4.04 -12.09
CA HIS A 117 -17.44 -3.74 -13.51
C HIS A 117 -16.34 -4.31 -14.43
N LEU A 118 -15.33 -5.00 -13.88
CA LEU A 118 -14.22 -5.59 -14.64
C LEU A 118 -14.49 -7.03 -15.12
N ALA A 119 -15.73 -7.51 -15.00
CA ALA A 119 -16.16 -8.85 -15.38
C ALA A 119 -16.50 -8.99 -16.87
#